data_AF-A0A519KRQ0-F1
#
_entry.id   AF-A0A519KRQ0-F1
#
_cell.length_a   1.000
_cell.length_b   1.000
_cell.length_c   1.000
_cell.angle_alpha   90.00
_cell.angle_beta   90.00
_cell.angle_gamma   90.00
#
_symmetry.space_group_name_H-M   'P 1'
#
loop_
_entity.id
_entity.type
_entity.pdbx_description
1 polymer ?
#
loop_
_entity_poly.entity_id
_entity_poly.type
_entity_poly.pdbx_seq_one_letter_code
_entity_poly.pdbx_strand_id
1 'polypeptide(L)'
;MTTALIYAIHRTHDWWTHVGANLGFDKVTVLTDRRDQGDASITDDYYAAYRRRYAARDVASSLLTEAEVKDVVARCRVLRWLPARKASAMALAMADAMHIQLEAIRPDFVISFPIDNYNQDVLARLARKRALPYFEVTASALPGMCMLMHRGKLITARAEPDAAAVEARIHEIADPLFTPAYVQGQAAYTPLRFLKTLGYFRIRAAFFQLYAWARQDRLNTHYLDAQPWLGHKAKWSDARITGMVESDWEAKVEAFPKEKRVLYGLQLFPEAAIDYWIDDLDLVRHEDMLVEIARRMTAAGYQIIVKDHPLQFGFRQT
;
A
#
# COMPACT_ATOMS: atom_id res chain seq x y z
N MET A 1 -0.16 -7.41 -32.92
CA MET A 1 0.81 -7.82 -31.89
C MET A 1 0.46 -7.05 -30.63
N THR A 2 0.02 -7.74 -29.59
CA THR A 2 -0.41 -7.18 -28.30
C THR A 2 0.75 -7.18 -27.32
N THR A 3 1.03 -6.03 -26.73
CA THR A 3 2.18 -5.83 -25.83
C THR A 3 1.70 -5.43 -24.44
N ALA A 4 2.21 -6.09 -23.40
CA ALA A 4 1.94 -5.73 -22.01
C ALA A 4 3.21 -5.30 -21.28
N LEU A 5 3.09 -4.21 -20.51
CA LEU A 5 4.07 -3.81 -19.50
C LEU A 5 3.59 -4.27 -18.13
N ILE A 6 4.38 -5.08 -17.45
CA ILE A 6 4.11 -5.52 -16.09
C ILE A 6 5.06 -4.81 -15.13
N TYR A 7 4.54 -4.00 -14.20
CA TYR A 7 5.35 -3.38 -13.17
C TYR A 7 5.43 -4.26 -11.92
N ALA A 8 6.62 -4.79 -11.64
CA ALA A 8 6.88 -5.70 -10.54
C ALA A 8 7.60 -4.99 -9.37
N ILE A 9 7.15 -5.29 -8.15
CA ILE A 9 7.71 -4.77 -6.89
C ILE A 9 8.22 -5.92 -6.01
N HIS A 10 8.93 -5.61 -4.93
CA HIS A 10 9.22 -6.56 -3.84
C HIS A 10 9.84 -7.93 -4.22
N ARG A 11 10.60 -8.00 -5.33
CA ARG A 11 11.16 -9.26 -5.86
C ARG A 11 10.12 -10.24 -6.41
N THR A 12 8.97 -9.76 -6.85
CA THR A 12 7.95 -10.59 -7.49
C THR A 12 8.14 -10.72 -9.00
N HIS A 13 9.32 -10.35 -9.53
CA HIS A 13 9.57 -10.35 -10.97
C HIS A 13 9.47 -11.77 -11.56
N ASP A 14 10.02 -12.80 -10.93
CA ASP A 14 9.90 -14.19 -11.43
C ASP A 14 8.45 -14.65 -11.54
N TRP A 15 7.64 -14.31 -10.54
CA TRP A 15 6.21 -14.59 -10.57
C TRP A 15 5.51 -13.82 -11.69
N TRP A 16 5.84 -12.54 -11.87
CA TRP A 16 5.28 -11.72 -12.95
C TRP A 16 5.74 -12.15 -14.34
N THR A 17 6.96 -12.66 -14.49
CA THR A 17 7.45 -13.27 -15.72
C THR A 17 6.63 -14.51 -16.04
N HIS A 18 6.39 -15.37 -15.05
CA HIS A 18 5.53 -16.54 -15.20
C HIS A 18 4.10 -16.15 -15.58
N VAL A 19 3.49 -15.19 -14.86
CA VAL A 19 2.14 -14.70 -15.16
C VAL A 19 2.09 -14.13 -16.58
N GLY A 20 3.02 -13.24 -16.93
CA GLY A 20 3.11 -12.61 -18.25
C GLY A 20 3.16 -13.63 -19.39
N ALA A 21 3.98 -14.67 -19.25
CA ALA A 21 4.09 -15.75 -20.23
C ALA A 21 2.80 -16.56 -20.43
N ASN A 22 1.86 -16.50 -19.48
CA ASN A 22 0.60 -17.26 -19.49
C ASN A 22 -0.65 -16.39 -19.67
N LEU A 23 -0.52 -15.06 -19.81
CA LEU A 23 -1.67 -14.15 -20.01
C LEU A 23 -2.11 -14.02 -21.47
N GLY A 24 -1.36 -14.59 -22.42
CA GLY A 24 -1.73 -14.61 -23.84
C GLY A 24 -1.37 -13.34 -24.63
N PHE A 25 -0.48 -12.49 -24.10
CA PHE A 25 0.10 -11.37 -24.84
C PHE A 25 1.21 -11.84 -25.79
N ASP A 26 1.35 -11.18 -26.95
CA ASP A 26 2.41 -11.50 -27.92
C ASP A 26 3.80 -11.09 -27.41
N LYS A 27 3.87 -10.01 -26.62
CA LYS A 27 5.09 -9.55 -25.96
C LYS A 27 4.77 -9.05 -24.56
N VAL A 28 5.58 -9.46 -23.60
CA VAL A 28 5.53 -8.95 -22.23
C VAL A 28 6.88 -8.36 -21.86
N THR A 29 6.86 -7.27 -21.09
CA THR A 29 8.06 -6.69 -20.48
C THR A 29 7.80 -6.47 -19.00
N VAL A 30 8.59 -7.15 -18.15
CA VAL A 30 8.56 -6.99 -16.70
C VAL A 30 9.51 -5.87 -16.31
N LEU A 31 8.95 -4.74 -15.90
CA LEU A 31 9.67 -3.55 -15.46
C LEU A 31 9.78 -3.53 -13.93
N THR A 32 10.96 -3.21 -13.40
CA THR A 32 11.20 -3.14 -11.95
C THR A 32 11.85 -1.84 -11.53
N ASP A 33 11.78 -1.53 -10.23
CA ASP A 33 12.51 -0.43 -9.59
C ASP A 33 13.90 -0.83 -9.08
N ARG A 34 14.40 -2.00 -9.51
CA ARG A 34 15.69 -2.55 -9.09
C ARG A 34 16.55 -2.86 -10.29
N ARG A 35 17.85 -2.61 -10.16
CA ARG A 35 18.82 -3.05 -11.16
C ARG A 35 18.86 -4.57 -11.22
N ASP A 36 19.09 -5.11 -12.42
CA ASP A 36 19.30 -6.53 -12.67
C ASP A 36 18.10 -7.43 -12.29
N GLN A 37 16.88 -6.87 -12.27
CA GLN A 37 15.64 -7.61 -12.00
C GLN A 37 14.60 -7.32 -13.07
N GLY A 38 13.90 -8.36 -13.52
CA GLY A 38 12.98 -8.28 -14.65
C GLY A 38 13.70 -8.07 -15.99
N ASP A 39 12.94 -7.66 -17.00
CA ASP A 39 13.44 -7.40 -18.35
C ASP A 39 14.02 -5.98 -18.51
N ALA A 40 13.52 -5.04 -17.69
CA ALA A 40 13.94 -3.65 -17.70
C ALA A 40 13.89 -3.04 -16.29
N SER A 41 14.61 -1.93 -16.10
CA SER A 41 14.69 -1.20 -14.84
C SER A 41 14.58 0.30 -15.03
N ILE A 42 13.84 0.98 -14.14
CA ILE A 42 13.75 2.44 -14.10
C ILE A 42 14.84 3.11 -13.27
N THR A 43 15.68 2.35 -12.56
CA THR A 43 16.52 2.90 -11.48
C THR A 43 17.49 3.97 -11.98
N ASP A 44 18.18 3.75 -13.09
CA ASP A 44 19.21 4.68 -13.56
C ASP A 44 18.63 5.97 -14.14
N ASP A 45 17.58 5.85 -14.96
CA ASP A 45 16.82 6.99 -15.48
C ASP A 45 16.26 7.83 -14.32
N TYR A 46 15.75 7.16 -13.29
CA TYR A 46 15.23 7.82 -12.09
C TYR A 46 16.32 8.63 -11.36
N TYR A 47 17.51 8.06 -11.11
CA TYR A 47 18.57 8.80 -10.43
C TYR A 47 19.13 9.95 -11.27
N ALA A 48 19.23 9.77 -12.59
CA ALA A 48 19.63 10.84 -13.49
C ALA A 48 18.63 12.00 -13.46
N ALA A 49 17.33 11.71 -13.55
CA ALA A 49 16.27 12.70 -13.46
C ALA A 49 16.25 13.36 -12.07
N TYR A 50 16.35 12.60 -10.98
CA TYR A 50 16.31 13.12 -9.61
C TYR A 50 17.39 14.17 -9.37
N ARG A 51 18.63 13.93 -9.79
CA ARG A 51 19.73 14.90 -9.63
C ARG A 51 19.39 16.24 -10.29
N ARG A 52 18.88 16.19 -11.52
CA ARG A 52 18.46 17.37 -12.30
C ARG A 52 17.30 18.10 -11.62
N ARG A 53 16.20 17.40 -11.35
CA ARG A 53 14.97 17.96 -10.74
C ARG A 53 15.25 18.56 -9.36
N TYR A 54 16.03 17.87 -8.53
CA TYR A 54 16.37 18.33 -7.19
C TYR A 54 17.22 19.61 -7.22
N ALA A 55 18.21 19.68 -8.12
CA ALA A 55 19.05 20.87 -8.30
C ALA A 55 18.22 22.08 -8.77
N ALA A 56 17.34 21.87 -9.77
CA ALA A 56 16.47 22.89 -10.32
C ALA A 56 15.36 23.36 -9.37
N ARG A 57 15.05 22.57 -8.32
CA ARG A 57 13.94 22.81 -7.38
C ARG A 57 12.57 22.76 -8.08
N ASP A 58 12.44 21.88 -9.05
CA ASP A 58 11.20 21.71 -9.80
C ASP A 58 10.06 21.27 -8.88
N VAL A 59 8.89 21.91 -9.06
CA VAL A 59 7.63 21.54 -8.40
C VAL A 59 6.60 20.96 -9.38
N ALA A 60 6.89 21.02 -10.68
CA ALA A 60 6.07 20.49 -11.77
C ALA A 60 6.94 20.11 -12.98
N SER A 61 6.35 19.38 -13.93
CA SER A 61 6.92 19.12 -15.26
C SER A 61 5.82 19.04 -16.31
N SER A 62 6.18 18.81 -17.58
CA SER A 62 5.21 18.50 -18.63
C SER A 62 4.43 17.19 -18.38
N LEU A 63 4.98 16.29 -17.54
CA LEU A 63 4.39 14.99 -17.24
C LEU A 63 3.49 15.02 -16.01
N LEU A 64 3.79 15.87 -15.02
CA LEU A 64 3.00 16.04 -13.80
C LEU A 64 2.89 17.52 -13.45
N THR A 65 1.65 18.01 -13.32
CA THR A 65 1.37 19.35 -12.82
C THR A 65 1.73 19.47 -11.34
N GLU A 66 1.85 20.71 -10.84
CA GLU A 66 2.15 20.94 -9.41
C GLU A 66 1.09 20.32 -8.50
N ALA A 67 -0.19 20.40 -8.89
CA ALA A 67 -1.30 19.79 -8.16
C ALA A 67 -1.17 18.26 -8.11
N GLU A 68 -0.81 17.63 -9.24
CA GLU A 68 -0.56 16.18 -9.27
C GLU A 68 0.64 15.78 -8.41
N VAL A 69 1.72 16.57 -8.41
CA VAL A 69 2.87 16.31 -7.54
C VAL A 69 2.47 16.38 -6.06
N LYS A 70 1.71 17.41 -5.67
CA LYS A 70 1.20 17.54 -4.30
C LYS A 70 0.33 16.35 -3.89
N ASP A 71 -0.56 15.91 -4.79
CA ASP A 71 -1.45 14.76 -4.58
C ASP A 71 -0.66 13.44 -4.45
N VAL A 72 0.31 13.17 -5.33
CA VAL A 72 1.21 12.00 -5.23
C VAL A 72 1.98 12.00 -3.89
N VAL A 73 2.51 13.16 -3.48
CA VAL A 73 3.25 13.30 -2.23
C VAL A 73 2.34 13.05 -1.03
N ALA A 74 1.11 13.58 -1.04
CA ALA A 74 0.16 13.43 0.05
C ALA A 74 -0.26 11.97 0.28
N ARG A 75 -0.45 11.20 -0.79
CA ARG A 75 -0.89 9.79 -0.76
C ARG A 75 0.24 8.83 -0.39
N CYS A 76 1.49 9.17 -0.71
CA CYS A 76 2.59 8.29 -0.41
C CYS A 76 3.07 8.43 1.05
N ARG A 77 2.88 7.36 1.84
CA ARG A 77 3.38 7.24 3.22
C ARG A 77 4.89 7.44 3.39
N VAL A 78 5.68 7.38 2.34
CA VAL A 78 7.11 7.73 2.39
C VAL A 78 7.30 9.20 2.05
N LEU A 79 6.76 9.65 0.91
CA LEU A 79 7.03 11.00 0.41
C LEU A 79 6.50 12.09 1.33
N ARG A 80 5.34 11.87 1.97
CA ARG A 80 4.73 12.86 2.86
C ARG A 80 5.56 13.23 4.09
N TRP A 81 6.50 12.37 4.48
CA TRP A 81 7.43 12.61 5.60
C TRP A 81 8.80 13.12 5.14
N LEU A 82 8.99 13.33 3.85
CA LEU A 82 10.22 13.93 3.31
C LEU A 82 10.07 15.44 3.17
N PRO A 83 11.19 16.20 3.18
CA PRO A 83 11.15 17.61 2.82
C PRO A 83 10.51 17.81 1.45
N ALA A 84 9.61 18.80 1.32
CA ALA A 84 8.81 19.02 0.11
C ALA A 84 9.65 19.01 -1.18
N ARG A 85 10.78 19.73 -1.19
CA ARG A 85 11.73 19.75 -2.32
C ARG A 85 12.19 18.35 -2.73
N LYS A 86 12.51 17.49 -1.76
CA LYS A 86 12.96 16.12 -2.00
C LYS A 86 11.79 15.28 -2.54
N ALA A 87 10.63 15.36 -1.91
CA ALA A 87 9.44 14.63 -2.30
C ALA A 87 8.99 14.97 -3.74
N SER A 88 8.93 16.26 -4.09
CA SER A 88 8.63 16.74 -5.45
C SER A 88 9.65 16.23 -6.47
N ALA A 89 10.95 16.33 -6.17
CA ALA A 89 11.99 15.84 -7.06
C ALA A 89 11.90 14.32 -7.29
N MET A 90 11.55 13.54 -6.26
CA MET A 90 11.35 12.09 -6.39
C MET A 90 10.14 11.76 -7.27
N ALA A 91 9.00 12.43 -7.07
CA ALA A 91 7.79 12.21 -7.87
C ALA A 91 8.02 12.57 -9.35
N LEU A 92 8.65 13.72 -9.62
CA LEU A 92 8.97 14.16 -10.98
C LEU A 92 10.02 13.29 -11.67
N ALA A 93 11.03 12.84 -10.94
CA ALA A 93 12.05 11.93 -11.48
C ALA A 93 11.48 10.57 -11.85
N MET A 94 10.53 10.06 -11.04
CA MET A 94 9.81 8.84 -11.35
C MET A 94 8.95 9.01 -12.60
N ALA A 95 8.31 10.17 -12.78
CA ALA A 95 7.56 10.45 -13.99
C ALA A 95 8.45 10.45 -15.24
N ASP A 96 9.62 11.09 -15.16
CA ASP A 96 10.60 11.10 -16.25
C ASP A 96 11.07 9.67 -16.59
N ALA A 97 11.42 8.86 -15.58
CA ALA A 97 11.89 7.49 -15.79
C ALA A 97 10.81 6.56 -16.37
N MET A 98 9.60 6.61 -15.82
CA MET A 98 8.47 5.84 -16.33
C MET A 98 8.09 6.25 -17.75
N HIS A 99 8.15 7.55 -18.06
CA HIS A 99 7.90 8.05 -19.40
C HIS A 99 8.86 7.44 -20.41
N ILE A 100 10.17 7.43 -20.13
CA ILE A 100 11.17 6.82 -21.01
C ILE A 100 10.84 5.35 -21.30
N GLN A 101 10.49 4.59 -20.28
CA GLN A 101 10.13 3.17 -20.44
C GLN A 101 8.83 2.99 -21.23
N LEU A 102 7.81 3.81 -20.99
CA LEU A 102 6.55 3.76 -21.75
C LEU A 102 6.78 4.08 -23.25
N GLU A 103 7.64 5.03 -23.60
CA GLU A 103 7.95 5.36 -25.00
C GLU A 103 8.81 4.29 -25.70
N ALA A 104 9.71 3.65 -24.95
CA ALA A 104 10.56 2.59 -25.45
C ALA A 104 9.77 1.29 -25.69
N ILE A 105 8.93 0.91 -24.73
CA ILE A 105 8.18 -0.35 -24.74
C ILE A 105 6.92 -0.24 -25.60
N ARG A 106 6.24 0.93 -25.56
CA ARG A 106 4.94 1.20 -26.20
C ARG A 106 3.91 0.09 -25.94
N PRO A 107 3.59 -0.17 -24.66
CA PRO A 107 2.65 -1.23 -24.32
C PRO A 107 1.22 -0.85 -24.73
N ASP A 108 0.42 -1.84 -25.07
CA ASP A 108 -1.04 -1.71 -25.21
C ASP A 108 -1.73 -1.79 -23.85
N PHE A 109 -1.11 -2.46 -22.87
CA PHE A 109 -1.66 -2.68 -21.51
C PHE A 109 -0.60 -2.50 -20.43
N VAL A 110 -1.00 -1.97 -19.28
CA VAL A 110 -0.17 -1.94 -18.07
C VAL A 110 -0.81 -2.82 -16.99
N ILE A 111 -0.01 -3.68 -16.36
CA ILE A 111 -0.44 -4.59 -15.30
C ILE A 111 0.49 -4.43 -14.10
N SER A 112 -0.05 -4.47 -12.88
CA SER A 112 0.75 -4.45 -11.66
C SER A 112 -0.03 -5.03 -10.48
N PHE A 113 0.58 -5.06 -9.29
CA PHE A 113 -0.20 -5.13 -8.05
C PHE A 113 -1.05 -3.86 -7.87
N PRO A 114 -2.05 -3.87 -6.98
CA PRO A 114 -2.74 -2.64 -6.64
C PRO A 114 -1.76 -1.55 -6.20
N ILE A 115 -2.11 -0.30 -6.52
CA ILE A 115 -1.26 0.86 -6.25
C ILE A 115 -1.03 0.95 -4.73
N ASP A 116 0.20 0.70 -4.30
CA ASP A 116 0.60 0.75 -2.87
C ASP A 116 1.73 1.77 -2.62
N ASN A 117 2.29 2.34 -3.68
CA ASN A 117 3.38 3.30 -3.59
C ASN A 117 3.35 4.29 -4.76
N TYR A 118 4.15 5.35 -4.61
CA TYR A 118 4.15 6.44 -5.59
C TYR A 118 4.67 6.02 -6.96
N ASN A 119 5.47 4.95 -7.07
CA ASN A 119 5.96 4.47 -8.36
C ASN A 119 4.79 3.97 -9.22
N GLN A 120 3.91 3.14 -8.62
CA GLN A 120 2.69 2.66 -9.28
C GLN A 120 1.69 3.79 -9.52
N ASP A 121 1.52 4.72 -8.57
CA ASP A 121 0.61 5.87 -8.75
C ASP A 121 1.05 6.75 -9.93
N VAL A 122 2.34 7.08 -10.00
CA VAL A 122 2.91 7.84 -11.13
C VAL A 122 2.72 7.08 -12.45
N LEU A 123 3.01 5.77 -12.48
CA LEU A 123 2.80 4.95 -13.67
C LEU A 123 1.32 4.94 -14.10
N ALA A 124 0.39 4.76 -13.17
CA ALA A 124 -1.05 4.75 -13.44
C ALA A 124 -1.53 6.10 -13.99
N ARG A 125 -1.03 7.23 -13.46
CA ARG A 125 -1.34 8.57 -13.99
C ARG A 125 -0.82 8.75 -15.41
N LEU A 126 0.40 8.31 -15.68
CA LEU A 126 1.01 8.39 -17.01
C LEU A 126 0.32 7.48 -18.03
N ALA A 127 -0.12 6.29 -17.61
CA ALA A 127 -0.92 5.38 -18.42
C ALA A 127 -2.27 6.02 -18.78
N ARG A 128 -2.97 6.59 -17.78
CA ARG A 128 -4.23 7.31 -17.99
C ARG A 128 -4.10 8.47 -18.97
N LYS A 129 -3.05 9.29 -18.85
CA LYS A 129 -2.79 10.41 -19.79
C LYS A 129 -2.57 9.95 -21.24
N ARG A 130 -2.20 8.69 -21.44
CA ARG A 130 -2.03 8.04 -22.76
C ARG A 130 -3.22 7.19 -23.18
N ALA A 131 -4.31 7.19 -22.41
CA ALA A 131 -5.43 6.26 -22.58
C ALA A 131 -5.02 4.77 -22.59
N LEU A 132 -3.93 4.42 -21.89
CA LEU A 132 -3.51 3.04 -21.70
C LEU A 132 -4.32 2.38 -20.58
N PRO A 133 -4.96 1.22 -20.82
CA PRO A 133 -5.58 0.44 -19.77
C PRO A 133 -4.57 0.02 -18.71
N TYR A 134 -4.94 0.24 -17.44
CA TYR A 134 -4.15 -0.12 -16.28
C TYR A 134 -4.94 -1.10 -15.41
N PHE A 135 -4.38 -2.30 -15.20
CA PHE A 135 -5.00 -3.36 -14.45
C PHE A 135 -4.17 -3.72 -13.21
N GLU A 136 -4.87 -4.07 -12.14
CA GLU A 136 -4.32 -4.44 -10.85
C GLU A 136 -4.69 -5.89 -10.55
N VAL A 137 -3.72 -6.72 -10.18
CA VAL A 137 -3.96 -8.11 -9.77
C VAL A 137 -3.53 -8.27 -8.33
N THR A 138 -4.39 -8.82 -7.48
CA THR A 138 -4.06 -9.10 -6.08
C THR A 138 -4.56 -10.48 -5.63
N ALA A 139 -4.08 -10.95 -4.49
CA ALA A 139 -4.55 -12.19 -3.88
C ALA A 139 -6.02 -12.06 -3.49
N SER A 140 -6.80 -13.13 -3.71
CA SER A 140 -8.16 -13.25 -3.18
C SER A 140 -8.14 -13.72 -1.72
N ALA A 141 -9.20 -13.41 -0.98
CA ALA A 141 -9.45 -14.06 0.30
C ALA A 141 -9.76 -15.56 0.13
N LEU A 142 -10.34 -15.94 -1.02
CA LEU A 142 -10.62 -17.31 -1.39
C LEU A 142 -9.35 -18.02 -1.89
N PRO A 143 -9.03 -19.23 -1.39
CA PRO A 143 -7.88 -20.01 -1.83
C PRO A 143 -7.88 -20.29 -3.34
N GLY A 144 -6.71 -20.21 -3.97
CA GLY A 144 -6.53 -20.52 -5.39
C GLY A 144 -7.11 -19.49 -6.36
N MET A 145 -7.56 -18.33 -5.86
CA MET A 145 -8.12 -17.26 -6.69
C MET A 145 -7.28 -15.98 -6.61
N CYS A 146 -7.38 -15.15 -7.63
CA CYS A 146 -6.89 -13.77 -7.63
C CYS A 146 -8.04 -12.82 -7.94
N MET A 147 -7.85 -11.55 -7.59
CA MET A 147 -8.78 -10.48 -7.93
C MET A 147 -8.15 -9.61 -9.00
N LEU A 148 -8.93 -9.33 -10.06
CA LEU A 148 -8.60 -8.36 -11.08
C LEU A 148 -9.35 -7.05 -10.79
N MET A 149 -8.61 -5.95 -10.75
CA MET A 149 -9.10 -4.67 -10.26
C MET A 149 -8.66 -3.52 -11.17
N HIS A 150 -9.36 -2.41 -11.08
CA HIS A 150 -8.98 -1.12 -11.62
C HIS A 150 -9.13 -0.06 -10.52
N ARG A 151 -8.00 0.43 -9.99
CA ARG A 151 -7.93 1.41 -8.90
C ARG A 151 -8.80 1.00 -7.71
N GLY A 152 -8.58 -0.22 -7.20
CA GLY A 152 -9.34 -0.74 -6.06
C GLY A 152 -10.78 -1.18 -6.34
N LYS A 153 -11.30 -1.00 -7.57
CA LYS A 153 -12.62 -1.51 -7.97
C LYS A 153 -12.50 -2.83 -8.70
N LEU A 154 -13.29 -3.82 -8.31
CA LEU A 154 -13.33 -5.12 -8.99
C LEU A 154 -13.77 -4.96 -10.44
N ILE A 155 -13.07 -5.62 -11.36
CA ILE A 155 -13.49 -5.72 -12.75
C ILE A 155 -14.45 -6.89 -12.85
N THR A 156 -15.72 -6.60 -13.11
CA THR A 156 -16.75 -7.62 -13.32
C THR A 156 -16.65 -8.17 -14.72
N ALA A 157 -16.51 -9.50 -14.84
CA ALA A 157 -16.66 -10.18 -16.12
C ALA A 157 -18.09 -10.01 -16.65
N ARG A 158 -18.26 -10.03 -17.97
CA ARG A 158 -19.58 -10.04 -18.61
C ARG A 158 -20.29 -11.39 -18.50
N ALA A 159 -19.53 -12.46 -18.32
CA ALA A 159 -20.08 -13.80 -18.18
C ALA A 159 -20.70 -13.95 -16.78
N GLU A 160 -21.92 -14.48 -16.72
CA GLU A 160 -22.52 -14.86 -15.45
C GLU A 160 -21.80 -16.09 -14.89
N PRO A 161 -21.38 -16.06 -13.62
CA PRO A 161 -20.77 -17.22 -12.98
C PRO A 161 -21.83 -18.30 -12.74
N ASP A 162 -21.39 -19.55 -12.69
CA ASP A 162 -22.25 -20.66 -12.24
C ASP A 162 -22.74 -20.40 -10.82
N ALA A 163 -24.06 -20.31 -10.65
CA ALA A 163 -24.69 -20.04 -9.37
C ALA A 163 -24.31 -21.07 -8.29
N ALA A 164 -24.12 -22.34 -8.67
CA ALA A 164 -23.71 -23.38 -7.72
C ALA A 164 -22.28 -23.15 -7.21
N ALA A 165 -21.38 -22.73 -8.11
CA ALA A 165 -20.01 -22.39 -7.74
C ALA A 165 -19.96 -21.14 -6.83
N VAL A 166 -20.82 -20.14 -7.10
CA VAL A 166 -20.93 -18.95 -6.23
C VAL A 166 -21.43 -19.34 -4.84
N GLU A 167 -22.51 -20.11 -4.74
CA GLU A 167 -23.08 -20.51 -3.45
C GLU A 167 -22.08 -21.34 -2.62
N ALA A 168 -21.33 -22.24 -3.26
CA ALA A 168 -20.27 -23.00 -2.59
C ALA A 168 -19.20 -22.09 -1.97
N ARG A 169 -18.80 -21.01 -2.67
CA ARG A 169 -17.83 -20.03 -2.13
C ARG A 169 -18.43 -19.14 -1.05
N ILE A 170 -19.71 -18.81 -1.13
CA ILE A 170 -20.43 -18.11 -0.05
C ILE A 170 -20.42 -18.97 1.22
N HIS A 171 -20.76 -20.25 1.11
CA HIS A 171 -20.71 -21.17 2.25
C HIS A 171 -19.32 -21.31 2.85
N GLU A 172 -18.26 -21.37 2.03
CA GLU A 172 -16.88 -21.40 2.49
C GLU A 172 -16.51 -20.16 3.32
N ILE A 173 -16.91 -18.95 2.86
CA ILE A 173 -16.63 -17.69 3.57
C ILE A 173 -17.50 -17.54 4.83
N ALA A 174 -18.72 -18.07 4.80
CA ALA A 174 -19.67 -17.99 5.90
C ALA A 174 -19.36 -18.95 7.05
N ASP A 175 -18.44 -19.91 6.86
CA ASP A 175 -17.98 -20.79 7.94
C ASP A 175 -17.34 -19.95 9.06
N PRO A 176 -17.81 -20.04 10.33
CA PRO A 176 -17.21 -19.33 11.45
C PRO A 176 -15.71 -19.62 11.67
N LEU A 177 -15.20 -20.74 11.16
CA LEU A 177 -13.79 -21.12 11.21
C LEU A 177 -12.99 -20.63 10.00
N PHE A 178 -13.64 -19.99 9.02
CA PHE A 178 -12.96 -19.43 7.87
C PHE A 178 -11.93 -18.40 8.31
N THR A 179 -10.69 -18.64 7.93
CA THR A 179 -9.61 -17.67 8.06
C THR A 179 -9.07 -17.38 6.67
N PRO A 180 -8.99 -16.10 6.25
CA PRO A 180 -8.40 -15.78 4.97
C PRO A 180 -7.00 -16.38 4.89
N ALA A 181 -6.60 -16.85 3.71
CA ALA A 181 -5.33 -17.55 3.52
C ALA A 181 -4.11 -16.77 4.05
N TYR A 182 -4.21 -15.44 4.14
CA TYR A 182 -3.17 -14.54 4.63
C TYR A 182 -3.19 -14.23 6.14
N VAL A 183 -4.12 -14.78 6.94
CA VAL A 183 -4.31 -14.46 8.38
C VAL A 183 -3.99 -15.64 9.33
N GLN A 184 -3.64 -16.82 8.80
CA GLN A 184 -3.48 -18.03 9.62
C GLN A 184 -2.36 -17.92 10.69
N GLY A 185 -2.63 -18.40 11.92
CA GLY A 185 -1.62 -18.59 12.97
C GLY A 185 -1.35 -17.39 13.90
N GLN A 186 -2.28 -16.45 14.04
CA GLN A 186 -2.11 -15.28 14.91
C GLN A 186 -2.21 -15.66 16.42
N ALA A 187 -1.07 -15.74 17.11
CA ALA A 187 -1.08 -15.83 18.59
C ALA A 187 -1.47 -14.49 19.25
N ALA A 188 -1.81 -14.51 20.54
CA ALA A 188 -2.04 -13.30 21.32
C ALA A 188 -0.82 -12.35 21.30
N TYR A 189 -1.08 -11.05 21.36
CA TYR A 189 -0.04 -10.02 21.28
C TYR A 189 0.40 -9.58 22.68
N THR A 190 1.68 -9.80 23.01
CA THR A 190 2.25 -9.50 24.34
C THR A 190 3.31 -8.40 24.27
N PRO A 191 3.66 -7.74 25.40
CA PRO A 191 4.76 -6.76 25.44
C PRO A 191 6.08 -7.32 24.91
N LEU A 192 6.40 -8.58 25.24
CA LEU A 192 7.61 -9.24 24.72
C LEU A 192 7.57 -9.37 23.19
N ARG A 193 6.39 -9.72 22.64
CA ARG A 193 6.20 -9.80 21.19
C ARG A 193 6.31 -8.41 20.53
N PHE A 194 5.78 -7.37 21.17
CA PHE A 194 5.97 -5.97 20.74
C PHE A 194 7.46 -5.64 20.60
N LEU A 195 8.24 -5.86 21.66
CA LEU A 195 9.67 -5.54 21.69
C LEU A 195 10.44 -6.35 20.64
N LYS A 196 10.14 -7.64 20.49
CA LYS A 196 10.74 -8.50 19.45
C LYS A 196 10.45 -7.98 18.04
N THR A 197 9.19 -7.68 17.75
CA THR A 197 8.76 -7.16 16.44
C THR A 197 9.39 -5.82 16.15
N LEU A 198 9.35 -4.89 17.11
CA LEU A 198 9.96 -3.57 16.97
C LEU A 198 11.47 -3.68 16.76
N GLY A 199 12.16 -4.48 17.58
CA GLY A 199 13.60 -4.75 17.44
C GLY A 199 13.96 -5.33 16.06
N TYR A 200 13.19 -6.29 15.56
CA TYR A 200 13.34 -6.82 14.21
C TYR A 200 13.23 -5.72 13.14
N PHE A 201 12.24 -4.83 13.23
CA PHE A 201 12.10 -3.72 12.28
C PHE A 201 13.23 -2.70 12.38
N ARG A 202 13.80 -2.46 13.57
CA ARG A 202 14.97 -1.59 13.74
C ARG A 202 16.22 -2.19 13.08
N ILE A 203 16.46 -3.49 13.26
CA ILE A 203 17.55 -4.20 12.60
C ILE A 203 17.35 -4.19 11.08
N ARG A 204 16.13 -4.49 10.63
CA ARG A 204 15.75 -4.44 9.21
C ARG A 204 15.98 -3.04 8.61
N ALA A 205 15.68 -1.96 9.33
CA ALA A 205 15.93 -0.60 8.88
C ALA A 205 17.43 -0.33 8.68
N ALA A 206 18.26 -0.72 9.65
CA ALA A 206 19.72 -0.59 9.58
C ALA A 206 20.29 -1.41 8.40
N PHE A 207 19.83 -2.65 8.24
CA PHE A 207 20.19 -3.49 7.10
C PHE A 207 19.82 -2.82 5.78
N PHE A 208 18.58 -2.33 5.62
CA PHE A 208 18.17 -1.68 4.37
C PHE A 208 18.89 -0.38 4.11
N GLN A 209 19.27 0.37 5.16
CA GLN A 209 20.11 1.53 5.00
C GLN A 209 21.48 1.13 4.45
N LEU A 210 22.17 0.16 5.05
CA LEU A 210 23.47 -0.30 4.55
C LEU A 210 23.36 -0.88 3.13
N TYR A 211 22.31 -1.68 2.88
CA TYR A 211 22.06 -2.28 1.58
C TYR A 211 21.82 -1.24 0.49
N ALA A 212 21.02 -0.20 0.80
CA ALA A 212 20.76 0.91 -0.11
C ALA A 212 22.04 1.68 -0.49
N TRP A 213 22.99 1.81 0.46
CA TRP A 213 24.28 2.43 0.18
C TRP A 213 25.16 1.53 -0.70
N ALA A 214 25.27 0.24 -0.37
CA ALA A 214 26.03 -0.73 -1.15
C ALA A 214 25.52 -0.86 -2.60
N ARG A 215 24.19 -0.76 -2.80
CA ARG A 215 23.56 -0.82 -4.12
C ARG A 215 23.46 0.54 -4.85
N GLN A 216 23.97 1.61 -4.24
CA GLN A 216 23.80 2.98 -4.75
C GLN A 216 22.33 3.30 -5.09
N ASP A 217 21.42 2.86 -4.22
CA ASP A 217 19.97 2.97 -4.41
C ASP A 217 19.28 3.55 -3.15
N ARG A 218 19.75 4.72 -2.71
CA ARG A 218 19.36 5.37 -1.44
C ARG A 218 17.92 5.92 -1.40
N LEU A 219 17.28 6.06 -2.55
CA LEU A 219 15.96 6.65 -2.73
C LEU A 219 14.89 5.61 -3.08
N ASN A 220 15.24 4.32 -3.17
CA ASN A 220 14.26 3.27 -3.37
C ASN A 220 13.21 3.30 -2.26
N THR A 221 11.94 3.30 -2.67
CA THR A 221 10.79 3.43 -1.79
C THR A 221 10.75 2.33 -0.74
N HIS A 222 11.16 1.11 -1.07
CA HIS A 222 11.18 -0.02 -0.14
C HIS A 222 12.21 0.17 0.99
N TYR A 223 13.36 0.77 0.69
CA TYR A 223 14.40 0.99 1.69
C TYR A 223 14.07 2.18 2.58
N LEU A 224 13.47 3.22 1.99
CA LEU A 224 12.97 4.38 2.73
C LEU A 224 11.81 3.99 3.64
N ASP A 225 10.86 3.18 3.17
CA ASP A 225 9.72 2.73 3.98
C ASP A 225 10.13 1.86 5.17
N ALA A 226 11.31 1.22 5.13
CA ALA A 226 11.82 0.47 6.27
C ALA A 226 12.27 1.38 7.43
N GLN A 227 12.43 2.69 7.22
CA GLN A 227 13.09 3.57 8.17
C GLN A 227 12.18 4.00 9.34
N PRO A 228 12.70 4.03 10.59
CA PRO A 228 11.89 4.28 11.78
C PRO A 228 11.53 5.75 12.02
N TRP A 229 12.10 6.69 11.27
CA TRP A 229 11.78 8.12 11.38
C TRP A 229 10.47 8.49 10.66
N LEU A 230 9.91 7.56 9.88
CA LEU A 230 8.61 7.73 9.24
C LEU A 230 7.51 7.78 10.30
N GLY A 231 6.62 8.76 10.19
CA GLY A 231 5.66 9.02 11.25
C GLY A 231 4.55 7.98 11.40
N HIS A 232 4.41 7.00 10.50
CA HIS A 232 3.52 5.84 10.68
C HIS A 232 4.21 4.63 11.32
N LYS A 233 5.47 4.75 11.78
CA LYS A 233 6.21 3.63 12.40
C LYS A 233 6.13 3.68 13.92
N ALA A 234 5.89 2.54 14.54
CA ALA A 234 5.87 2.42 15.99
C ALA A 234 7.22 2.79 16.65
N LYS A 235 7.12 3.39 17.82
CA LYS A 235 8.18 3.82 18.72
C LYS A 235 8.19 2.90 19.95
N TRP A 236 9.27 2.96 20.73
CA TRP A 236 9.38 2.18 21.97
C TRP A 236 8.29 2.56 22.99
N SER A 237 7.89 3.83 23.03
CA SER A 237 6.80 4.33 23.87
C SER A 237 5.45 3.68 23.56
N ASP A 238 5.27 3.18 22.34
CA ASP A 238 3.99 2.60 21.90
C ASP A 238 3.73 1.20 22.46
N ALA A 239 4.70 0.62 23.17
CA ALA A 239 4.50 -0.60 23.95
C ALA A 239 3.31 -0.50 24.92
N ARG A 240 2.94 0.73 25.33
CA ARG A 240 1.78 1.00 26.18
C ARG A 240 0.46 0.49 25.61
N ILE A 241 0.34 0.31 24.28
CA ILE A 241 -0.88 -0.24 23.67
C ILE A 241 -1.23 -1.63 24.19
N THR A 242 -0.21 -2.41 24.58
CA THR A 242 -0.43 -3.75 25.15
C THR A 242 -1.17 -3.72 26.49
N GLY A 243 -1.08 -2.60 27.23
CA GLY A 243 -1.85 -2.38 28.45
C GLY A 243 -3.23 -1.77 28.23
N MET A 244 -3.59 -1.40 26.98
CA MET A 244 -4.91 -0.87 26.63
C MET A 244 -5.90 -1.96 26.22
N VAL A 245 -5.45 -3.21 26.14
CA VAL A 245 -6.31 -4.36 25.83
C VAL A 245 -7.06 -4.77 27.09
N GLU A 246 -8.37 -4.63 27.07
CA GLU A 246 -9.25 -4.98 28.19
C GLU A 246 -9.70 -6.44 28.05
N SER A 247 -9.16 -7.34 28.88
CA SER A 247 -9.56 -8.76 28.88
C SER A 247 -10.99 -8.98 29.36
N ASP A 248 -11.52 -8.05 30.16
CA ASP A 248 -12.87 -8.03 30.72
C ASP A 248 -13.84 -7.17 29.88
N TRP A 249 -13.53 -6.95 28.60
CA TRP A 249 -14.31 -6.06 27.71
C TRP A 249 -15.79 -6.43 27.65
N GLU A 250 -16.17 -7.71 27.69
CA GLU A 250 -17.58 -8.14 27.63
C GLU A 250 -18.39 -7.56 28.79
N ALA A 251 -17.92 -7.78 30.02
CA ALA A 251 -18.55 -7.25 31.23
C ALA A 251 -18.60 -5.71 31.23
N LYS A 252 -17.53 -5.06 30.77
CA LYS A 252 -17.46 -3.59 30.65
C LYS A 252 -18.45 -3.05 29.64
N VAL A 253 -18.60 -3.72 28.49
CA VAL A 253 -19.56 -3.34 27.45
C VAL A 253 -20.99 -3.52 27.94
N GLU A 254 -21.27 -4.61 28.66
CA GLU A 254 -22.59 -4.89 29.23
C GLU A 254 -23.05 -3.83 30.25
N ALA A 255 -22.12 -3.25 31.01
CA ALA A 255 -22.41 -2.21 31.99
C ALA A 255 -22.96 -0.90 31.40
N PHE A 256 -22.79 -0.63 30.10
CA PHE A 256 -23.28 0.57 29.44
C PHE A 256 -24.59 0.33 28.67
N PRO A 257 -25.54 1.29 28.58
CA PRO A 257 -26.77 1.11 27.81
C PRO A 257 -26.49 0.80 26.32
N LYS A 258 -27.18 -0.19 25.75
CA LYS A 258 -26.89 -0.70 24.38
C LYS A 258 -27.02 0.38 23.31
N GLU A 259 -28.00 1.25 23.44
CA GLU A 259 -28.29 2.39 22.58
C GLU A 259 -27.24 3.51 22.65
N LYS A 260 -26.34 3.47 23.63
CA LYS A 260 -25.22 4.39 23.78
C LYS A 260 -23.88 3.77 23.37
N ARG A 261 -23.86 2.54 22.85
CA ARG A 261 -22.64 1.86 22.42
C ARG A 261 -22.36 2.13 20.95
N VAL A 262 -21.11 2.46 20.62
CA VAL A 262 -20.64 2.62 19.24
C VAL A 262 -19.39 1.76 19.03
N LEU A 263 -19.46 0.81 18.10
CA LEU A 263 -18.32 -0.04 17.74
C LEU A 263 -17.46 0.63 16.67
N TYR A 264 -16.19 0.86 16.98
CA TYR A 264 -15.15 1.27 16.04
C TYR A 264 -14.24 0.08 15.73
N GLY A 265 -14.48 -0.56 14.59
CA GLY A 265 -13.55 -1.51 14.01
C GLY A 265 -12.40 -0.76 13.35
N LEU A 266 -11.25 -0.68 14.00
CA LEU A 266 -10.07 -0.08 13.39
C LEU A 266 -9.57 -1.00 12.27
N GLN A 267 -9.45 -0.44 11.08
CA GLN A 267 -8.88 -1.13 9.92
C GLN A 267 -7.35 -1.07 9.96
N LEU A 268 -6.70 -1.84 9.10
CA LEU A 268 -5.27 -1.69 8.82
C LEU A 268 -5.08 -0.25 8.28
N PHE A 269 -4.54 0.67 9.07
CA PHE A 269 -4.30 2.05 8.62
C PHE A 269 -2.96 2.56 9.16
N PRO A 270 -2.12 3.24 8.34
CA PRO A 270 -2.29 3.43 6.90
C PRO A 270 -2.12 2.11 6.15
N GLU A 271 -3.15 1.72 5.39
CA GLU A 271 -3.05 0.69 4.37
C GLU A 271 -2.76 1.40 3.07
N ALA A 272 -1.59 1.12 2.49
CA ALA A 272 -1.07 1.94 1.42
C ALA A 272 -2.01 2.00 0.22
N ALA A 273 -2.78 0.93 -0.05
CA ALA A 273 -3.79 0.91 -1.08
C ALA A 273 -4.96 1.88 -0.81
N ILE A 274 -5.40 2.01 0.45
CA ILE A 274 -6.51 2.92 0.83
C ILE A 274 -6.14 4.37 0.50
N ASP A 275 -4.90 4.79 0.81
CA ASP A 275 -4.43 6.16 0.52
C ASP A 275 -4.50 6.52 -0.98
N TYR A 276 -4.45 5.54 -1.89
CA TYR A 276 -4.58 5.76 -3.34
C TYR A 276 -5.99 5.54 -3.89
N TRP A 277 -6.85 4.80 -3.17
CA TRP A 277 -8.21 4.46 -3.60
C TRP A 277 -9.26 5.48 -3.18
N ILE A 278 -9.00 6.26 -2.14
CA ILE A 278 -9.87 7.37 -1.72
C ILE A 278 -9.74 8.57 -2.66
N ASP A 279 -10.85 9.18 -3.05
CA ASP A 279 -10.80 10.39 -3.87
C ASP A 279 -10.46 11.63 -3.02
N ASP A 280 -11.04 11.71 -1.82
CA ASP A 280 -10.84 12.81 -0.88
C ASP A 280 -9.53 12.64 -0.08
N LEU A 281 -8.63 13.61 -0.19
CA LEU A 281 -7.35 13.62 0.53
C LEU A 281 -7.53 13.88 2.03
N ASP A 282 -8.64 14.49 2.46
CA ASP A 282 -8.89 14.69 3.90
C ASP A 282 -9.12 13.36 4.61
N LEU A 283 -9.61 12.33 3.88
CA LEU A 283 -9.73 10.97 4.39
C LEU A 283 -8.36 10.28 4.58
N VAL A 284 -7.27 10.81 4.01
CA VAL A 284 -5.91 10.34 4.31
C VAL A 284 -5.56 10.66 5.78
N ARG A 285 -6.24 11.63 6.41
CA ARG A 285 -6.13 11.92 7.85
C ARG A 285 -7.13 11.10 8.68
N HIS A 286 -7.44 9.88 8.22
CA HIS A 286 -8.44 9.01 8.84
C HIS A 286 -8.29 8.87 10.36
N GLU A 287 -7.07 8.70 10.87
CA GLU A 287 -6.82 8.55 12.31
C GLU A 287 -7.20 9.80 13.11
N ASP A 288 -6.85 11.01 12.62
CA ASP A 288 -7.24 12.27 13.25
C ASP A 288 -8.77 12.40 13.29
N MET A 289 -9.44 12.06 12.18
CA MET A 289 -10.88 12.08 12.06
C MET A 289 -11.54 11.10 13.03
N LEU A 290 -11.05 9.86 13.13
CA LEU A 290 -11.57 8.87 14.08
C LEU A 290 -11.46 9.34 15.53
N VAL A 291 -10.32 9.93 15.90
CA VAL A 291 -10.12 10.49 17.24
C VAL A 291 -11.08 11.65 17.50
N GLU A 292 -11.31 12.51 16.52
CA GLU A 292 -12.24 13.62 16.65
C GLU A 292 -13.70 13.13 16.81
N ILE A 293 -14.14 12.17 16.01
CA ILE A 293 -15.49 11.62 16.12
C ILE A 293 -15.65 10.89 17.46
N ALA A 294 -14.66 10.10 17.89
CA ALA A 294 -14.68 9.44 19.20
C ALA A 294 -14.86 10.46 20.34
N ARG A 295 -14.08 11.56 20.34
CA ARG A 295 -14.21 12.63 21.34
C ARG A 295 -15.60 13.26 21.36
N ARG A 296 -16.16 13.57 20.19
CA ARG A 296 -17.49 14.18 20.08
C ARG A 296 -18.60 13.23 20.55
N MET A 297 -18.51 11.95 20.20
CA MET A 297 -19.45 10.92 20.63
C MET A 297 -19.39 10.69 22.14
N THR A 298 -18.19 10.59 22.71
CA THR A 298 -18.01 10.49 24.16
C THR A 298 -18.58 11.71 24.89
N ALA A 299 -18.35 12.92 24.38
CA ALA A 299 -18.95 14.13 24.94
C ALA A 299 -20.49 14.13 24.88
N ALA A 300 -21.08 13.45 23.89
CA ALA A 300 -22.53 13.24 23.76
C ALA A 300 -23.06 12.05 24.61
N GLY A 301 -22.20 11.44 25.45
CA GLY A 301 -22.56 10.35 26.36
C GLY A 301 -22.59 8.97 25.71
N TYR A 302 -21.92 8.79 24.56
CA TYR A 302 -21.74 7.47 23.95
C TYR A 302 -20.46 6.80 24.45
N GLN A 303 -20.52 5.48 24.64
CA GLN A 303 -19.37 4.63 24.88
C GLN A 303 -18.81 4.12 23.55
N ILE A 304 -17.57 4.49 23.25
CA ILE A 304 -16.84 3.96 22.11
C ILE A 304 -16.20 2.62 22.50
N ILE A 305 -16.45 1.59 21.70
CA ILE A 305 -15.87 0.26 21.83
C ILE A 305 -14.92 0.09 20.66
N VAL A 306 -13.63 -0.05 20.92
CA VAL A 306 -12.61 -0.13 19.88
C VAL A 306 -12.19 -1.57 19.69
N LYS A 307 -12.34 -2.08 18.47
CA LYS A 307 -11.82 -3.39 18.06
C LYS A 307 -10.70 -3.16 17.06
N ASP A 308 -9.46 -3.47 17.44
CA ASP A 308 -8.32 -3.32 16.53
C ASP A 308 -8.18 -4.51 15.57
N HIS A 309 -7.42 -4.29 14.49
CA HIS A 309 -7.05 -5.33 13.55
C HIS A 309 -5.94 -6.21 14.15
N PRO A 310 -6.03 -7.56 14.12
CA PRO A 310 -4.99 -8.44 14.70
C PRO A 310 -3.57 -8.14 14.19
N LEU A 311 -3.45 -7.82 12.89
CA LEU A 311 -2.19 -7.43 12.24
C LEU A 311 -1.66 -6.02 12.61
N GLN A 312 -2.43 -5.17 13.29
CA GLN A 312 -2.01 -3.82 13.68
C GLN A 312 -1.40 -3.74 15.07
N PHE A 313 -1.54 -4.80 15.88
CA PHE A 313 -0.85 -4.84 17.16
C PHE A 313 0.67 -4.76 16.96
N GLY A 314 1.28 -3.71 17.52
CA GLY A 314 2.68 -3.38 17.32
C GLY A 314 3.02 -2.32 16.30
N PHE A 315 2.03 -1.86 15.54
CA PHE A 315 2.21 -0.86 14.49
C PHE A 315 1.49 0.45 14.79
N ARG A 316 0.49 0.42 15.68
CA ARG A 316 -0.16 1.62 16.21
C ARG A 316 0.80 2.49 17.01
N GLN A 317 0.64 3.80 16.84
CA GLN A 317 1.25 4.79 17.71
C GLN A 317 0.27 5.19 18.80
N THR A 318 0.82 5.64 19.92
CA THR A 318 0.04 6.00 21.10
C THR A 318 0.25 7.44 21.51
#